data_AF-A0A3P6SFB5-F1
#
_entry.id   AF-A0A3P6SFB5-F1
#
_cell.length_a   1.000
_cell.length_b   1.000
_cell.length_c   1.000
_cell.angle_alpha   90.00
_cell.angle_beta   90.00
_cell.angle_gamma   90.00
#
_symmetry.space_group_name_H-M   'P 1'
#
loop_
_entity.id
_entity.type
_entity.pdbx_description
1 polymer ?
#
loop_
_entity_poly.entity_id
_entity_poly.type
_entity_poly.pdbx_seq_one_letter_code
_entity_poly.pdbx_strand_id
1 'polypeptide(L)'
;MNRAATDVTCPWTTFLAAISPHQHLQHFLYEDEDGVLMAVRTNEELAAMLSSPRMHPLRIHLISQDGRFLDGNLASIMTDMLKRLDTVGFGYSGTVYKALDVEHDRIAALKCISVHRCREHFVVAREVQLLSKYSCSPYIVNFLYAALLDGELCLCMEFMDGGSLDRYKKLPTSVLVPAVVSIICGLHRLWAHKVMHRDIKPSNILVNTRGDVEIYDFGVSKQM
;
A
#
# COMPACT_ATOMS: atom_id res chain seq x y z
N MET A 1 -5.69 16.68 -37.30
CA MET A 1 -4.88 16.91 -36.10
C MET A 1 -5.13 15.77 -35.14
N ASN A 2 -4.23 14.78 -35.12
CA ASN A 2 -4.34 13.58 -34.31
C ASN A 2 -4.05 13.90 -32.84
N ARG A 3 -4.98 13.55 -31.94
CA ARG A 3 -4.72 13.49 -30.49
C ARG A 3 -3.86 12.26 -30.23
N ALA A 4 -2.61 12.47 -29.82
CA ALA A 4 -1.78 11.41 -29.27
C ALA A 4 -2.34 11.04 -27.89
N ALA A 5 -3.03 9.90 -27.82
CA ALA A 5 -3.24 9.19 -26.56
C ALA A 5 -1.87 8.70 -26.10
N THR A 6 -1.25 9.41 -25.16
CA THR A 6 -0.07 8.89 -24.48
C THR A 6 -0.54 7.77 -23.58
N ASP A 7 -0.22 6.56 -23.99
CA ASP A 7 -0.42 5.31 -23.25
C ASP A 7 0.46 5.37 -21.99
N VAL A 8 -0.15 5.73 -20.86
CA VAL A 8 0.51 5.82 -19.54
C VAL A 8 0.02 4.65 -18.70
N THR A 9 0.52 3.47 -19.03
CA THR A 9 0.29 2.23 -18.27
C THR A 9 1.48 1.97 -17.36
N CYS A 10 1.22 1.57 -16.11
CA CYS A 10 2.25 1.08 -15.19
C CYS A 10 3.03 -0.06 -15.88
N PRO A 11 4.38 -0.02 -15.94
CA PRO A 11 5.12 -1.12 -16.51
C PRO A 11 4.91 -2.41 -15.70
N TRP A 12 4.52 -3.47 -16.39
CA TRP A 12 4.43 -4.85 -15.94
C TRP A 12 5.51 -5.26 -14.94
N THR A 13 6.77 -5.00 -15.29
CA THR A 13 7.93 -5.33 -14.47
C THR A 13 7.94 -4.60 -13.13
N THR A 14 7.39 -3.38 -13.10
CA THR A 14 7.28 -2.56 -11.89
C THR A 14 6.15 -3.03 -11.00
N PHE A 15 5.01 -3.40 -11.61
CA PHE A 15 3.89 -4.01 -10.88
C PHE A 15 4.29 -5.35 -10.26
N LEU A 16 4.98 -6.22 -11.01
CA LEU A 16 5.52 -7.47 -10.50
C LEU A 16 6.48 -7.27 -9.32
N ALA A 17 7.40 -6.31 -9.44
CA ALA A 17 8.34 -6.01 -8.36
C ALA A 17 7.63 -5.46 -7.10
N ALA A 18 6.47 -4.80 -7.27
CA ALA A 18 5.66 -4.32 -6.15
C ALA A 18 4.99 -5.47 -5.39
N ILE A 19 4.41 -6.43 -6.12
CA ILE A 19 3.65 -7.54 -5.53
C ILE A 19 4.54 -8.70 -5.06
N SER A 20 5.75 -8.84 -5.62
CA SER A 20 6.75 -9.83 -5.15
C SER A 20 8.18 -9.30 -5.23
N PRO A 21 8.57 -8.44 -4.28
CA PRO A 21 9.88 -7.78 -4.27
C PRO A 21 11.09 -8.69 -4.02
N HIS A 22 10.84 -9.93 -3.57
CA HIS A 22 11.88 -10.88 -3.18
C HIS A 22 11.92 -12.13 -4.06
N GLN A 23 11.03 -12.22 -5.07
CA GLN A 23 11.04 -13.30 -6.02
C GLN A 23 10.99 -12.74 -7.43
N HIS A 24 11.81 -13.29 -8.31
CA HIS A 24 11.67 -13.06 -9.74
C HIS A 24 10.47 -13.87 -10.24
N LEU A 25 9.26 -13.32 -10.06
CA LEU A 25 8.07 -13.81 -10.71
C LEU A 25 8.16 -13.51 -12.21
N GLN A 26 7.88 -14.50 -13.04
CA GLN A 26 7.77 -14.29 -14.48
C GLN A 26 6.39 -13.77 -14.89
N HIS A 27 5.36 -14.10 -14.08
CA HIS A 27 3.97 -13.77 -14.29
C HIS A 27 3.17 -13.92 -12.99
N PHE A 28 1.98 -13.32 -12.96
CA PHE A 28 0.95 -13.62 -11.97
C PHE A 28 -0.34 -13.96 -12.72
N LEU A 29 -1.24 -14.68 -12.06
CA LEU A 29 -2.57 -14.94 -12.61
C LEU A 29 -3.57 -14.00 -11.97
N TYR A 30 -4.57 -13.56 -12.72
CA TYR A 30 -5.79 -13.01 -12.17
C TYR A 30 -6.98 -13.84 -12.63
N GLU A 31 -8.03 -13.89 -11.84
CA GLU A 31 -9.29 -14.52 -12.23
C GLU A 31 -10.15 -13.51 -13.02
N ASP A 32 -10.60 -13.88 -14.23
CA ASP A 32 -11.46 -13.05 -15.09
C ASP A 32 -12.95 -13.16 -14.76
N GLU A 33 -13.81 -12.57 -15.60
CA GLU A 33 -15.27 -12.53 -15.39
C GLU A 33 -15.93 -13.92 -15.37
N ASP A 34 -15.33 -14.91 -16.02
CA ASP A 34 -15.84 -16.29 -16.10
C ASP A 34 -15.20 -17.22 -15.05
N GLY A 35 -14.39 -16.68 -14.14
CA GLY A 35 -13.63 -17.47 -13.17
C GLY A 35 -12.38 -18.12 -13.78
N VAL A 36 -11.96 -17.68 -14.96
CA VAL A 36 -10.81 -18.25 -15.67
C VAL A 36 -9.55 -17.55 -15.24
N LEU A 37 -8.52 -18.34 -14.92
CA LEU A 37 -7.22 -17.81 -14.56
C LEU A 37 -6.48 -17.30 -15.81
N MET A 38 -6.30 -15.99 -15.85
CA MET A 38 -5.62 -15.24 -16.88
C MET A 38 -4.22 -14.85 -16.42
N ALA A 39 -3.20 -15.19 -17.21
CA ALA A 39 -1.83 -14.76 -16.92
C ALA A 39 -1.62 -13.30 -17.35
N VAL A 40 -0.95 -12.54 -16.50
CA VAL A 40 -0.37 -11.25 -16.84
C VAL A 40 1.14 -11.43 -16.93
N ARG A 41 1.75 -10.99 -18.02
CA ARG A 41 3.16 -11.19 -18.41
C ARG A 41 3.74 -9.98 -19.13
N THR A 42 2.90 -9.05 -19.57
CA THR A 42 3.29 -7.88 -20.36
C THR A 42 2.56 -6.62 -19.92
N ASN A 43 3.00 -5.47 -20.42
CA ASN A 43 2.35 -4.19 -20.18
C ASN A 43 0.95 -4.16 -20.76
N GLU A 44 0.77 -4.75 -21.94
CA GLU A 44 -0.50 -4.80 -22.66
C GLU A 44 -1.49 -5.69 -21.90
N GLU A 45 -1.05 -6.83 -21.37
CA GLU A 45 -1.88 -7.71 -20.55
C GLU A 45 -2.24 -7.07 -19.21
N LEU A 46 -1.30 -6.32 -18.60
CA LEU A 46 -1.57 -5.55 -17.39
C LEU A 46 -2.56 -4.42 -17.67
N ALA A 47 -2.40 -3.70 -18.78
CA ALA A 47 -3.30 -2.65 -19.21
C ALA A 47 -4.70 -3.19 -19.53
N ALA A 48 -4.79 -4.35 -20.18
CA ALA A 48 -6.04 -5.04 -20.47
C ALA A 48 -6.74 -5.48 -19.18
N MET A 49 -6.00 -6.06 -18.23
CA MET A 49 -6.52 -6.41 -16.90
C MET A 49 -7.06 -5.16 -16.17
N LEU A 50 -6.30 -4.06 -16.18
CA LEU A 50 -6.68 -2.80 -15.54
C LEU A 50 -7.83 -2.06 -16.24
N SER A 51 -8.06 -2.31 -17.53
CA SER A 51 -9.09 -1.65 -18.34
C SER A 51 -10.37 -2.49 -18.48
N SER A 52 -10.43 -3.67 -17.84
CA SER A 52 -11.58 -4.57 -17.95
C SER A 52 -12.86 -3.96 -17.33
N PRO A 53 -14.04 -4.04 -17.97
CA PRO A 53 -15.14 -3.13 -17.66
C PRO A 53 -15.98 -3.43 -16.41
N ARG A 54 -15.89 -4.60 -15.74
CA ARG A 54 -16.68 -4.91 -14.51
C ARG A 54 -15.92 -5.87 -13.57
N MET A 55 -15.51 -5.42 -12.38
CA MET A 55 -16.20 -5.43 -11.07
C MET A 55 -16.47 -6.83 -10.44
N HIS A 56 -15.46 -7.69 -10.45
CA HIS A 56 -15.21 -8.64 -9.37
C HIS A 56 -13.88 -8.30 -8.68
N PRO A 57 -13.71 -8.68 -7.41
CA PRO A 57 -12.42 -8.59 -6.74
C PRO A 57 -11.34 -9.38 -7.51
N LEU A 58 -10.39 -8.66 -8.13
CA LEU A 58 -9.30 -9.22 -8.94
C LEU A 58 -8.42 -10.15 -8.11
N ARG A 59 -8.68 -11.46 -8.07
CA ARG A 59 -7.82 -12.39 -7.33
C ARG A 59 -6.48 -12.56 -8.04
N ILE A 60 -5.45 -11.90 -7.54
CA ILE A 60 -4.08 -12.08 -8.04
C ILE A 60 -3.42 -13.27 -7.34
N HIS A 61 -3.09 -14.30 -8.11
CA HIS A 61 -2.34 -15.46 -7.68
C HIS A 61 -0.87 -15.32 -8.10
N LEU A 62 0.03 -15.32 -7.13
CA LEU A 62 1.47 -15.36 -7.39
C LEU A 62 1.92 -16.81 -7.61
N ILE A 63 2.66 -17.05 -8.71
CA ILE A 63 3.21 -18.35 -9.02
C ILE A 63 4.74 -18.31 -8.88
N SER A 64 5.28 -19.20 -8.06
CA SER A 64 6.72 -19.42 -7.96
C SER A 64 7.32 -19.91 -9.29
N GLN A 65 8.64 -19.80 -9.46
CA GLN A 65 9.34 -20.24 -10.67
C GLN A 65 9.18 -21.74 -10.97
N ASP A 66 8.82 -22.54 -9.98
CA ASP A 66 8.54 -23.98 -10.06
C ASP A 66 7.04 -24.29 -10.34
N GLY A 67 6.23 -23.29 -10.64
CA GLY A 67 4.82 -23.46 -10.99
C GLY A 67 3.89 -23.66 -9.79
N ARG A 68 4.40 -23.52 -8.55
CA ARG A 68 3.58 -23.63 -7.34
C ARG A 68 2.93 -22.30 -6.99
N PHE A 69 1.66 -22.35 -6.60
CA PHE A 69 0.97 -21.22 -6.01
C PHE A 69 1.63 -20.83 -4.69
N LEU A 70 1.99 -19.55 -4.58
CA LEU A 70 2.46 -18.96 -3.35
C LEU A 70 1.25 -18.46 -2.56
N ASP A 71 0.40 -19.37 -2.11
CA ASP A 71 -0.88 -19.11 -1.39
C ASP A 71 -0.71 -18.45 -0.01
N GLY A 72 0.40 -17.76 0.24
CA GLY A 72 0.81 -17.39 1.59
C GLY A 72 0.62 -15.95 2.02
N ASN A 73 0.56 -14.93 1.15
CA ASN A 73 0.64 -13.54 1.63
C ASN A 73 0.11 -12.42 0.70
N LEU A 74 -0.75 -12.73 -0.27
CA LEU A 74 -1.60 -11.73 -0.92
C LEU A 74 -3.03 -12.27 -0.94
N ALA A 75 -3.60 -12.45 0.24
CA ALA A 75 -5.01 -12.76 0.37
C ALA A 75 -5.83 -11.61 -0.24
N SER A 76 -6.33 -11.88 -1.44
CA SER A 76 -7.53 -11.34 -2.05
C SER A 76 -7.68 -9.81 -2.09
N ILE A 77 -7.53 -9.25 -3.29
CA ILE A 77 -8.00 -7.91 -3.66
C ILE A 77 -9.54 -7.90 -3.57
N MET A 78 -10.09 -7.88 -2.37
CA MET A 78 -11.54 -7.91 -2.15
C MET A 78 -12.13 -6.49 -2.21
N THR A 79 -12.66 -6.11 -3.38
CA THR A 79 -13.30 -4.83 -3.65
C THR A 79 -14.66 -4.66 -2.97
N ASP A 80 -15.44 -5.73 -2.84
CA ASP A 80 -16.85 -5.62 -2.42
C ASP A 80 -16.97 -5.56 -0.88
N MET A 81 -15.90 -5.99 -0.21
CA MET A 81 -15.76 -5.98 1.24
C MET A 81 -15.01 -4.75 1.75
N LEU A 82 -14.45 -3.90 0.88
CA LEU A 82 -13.82 -2.65 1.29
C LEU A 82 -14.70 -1.45 0.93
N LYS A 83 -15.33 -0.85 1.94
CA LYS A 83 -16.20 0.31 1.77
C LYS A 83 -15.47 1.58 2.19
N ARG A 84 -15.22 2.48 1.24
CA ARG A 84 -14.72 3.84 1.53
C ARG A 84 -15.76 4.57 2.38
N LEU A 85 -15.32 5.14 3.49
CA LEU A 85 -16.09 5.98 4.38
C LEU A 85 -15.64 7.44 4.17
N ASP A 86 -15.10 8.07 5.21
CA ASP A 86 -14.67 9.46 5.17
C ASP A 86 -13.28 9.62 4.56
N THR A 87 -13.05 10.75 3.87
CA THR A 87 -11.69 11.15 3.48
C THR A 87 -10.92 11.68 4.68
N VAL A 88 -9.76 11.09 4.95
CA VAL A 88 -8.90 11.42 6.11
C VAL A 88 -7.80 12.40 5.73
N GLY A 89 -7.33 12.35 4.47
CA GLY A 89 -6.30 13.24 3.98
C GLY A 89 -6.09 13.17 2.47
N PHE A 90 -5.49 14.25 1.95
CA PHE A 90 -5.06 14.37 0.56
C PHE A 90 -3.56 14.64 0.54
N GLY A 91 -2.81 13.90 -0.27
CA GLY A 91 -1.37 14.05 -0.41
C GLY A 91 -0.90 13.92 -1.85
N TYR A 92 0.38 14.25 -2.07
CA TYR A 92 1.03 14.05 -3.37
C TYR A 92 1.01 12.58 -3.82
N SER A 93 1.08 11.66 -2.85
CA SER A 93 1.09 10.22 -3.07
C SER A 93 -0.30 9.60 -3.25
N GLY A 94 -1.40 10.35 -3.06
CA GLY A 94 -2.76 9.83 -3.21
C GLY A 94 -3.76 10.39 -2.20
N THR A 95 -4.93 9.77 -2.14
CA THR A 95 -6.00 10.11 -1.18
C THR A 95 -6.09 9.02 -0.12
N VAL A 96 -6.19 9.40 1.15
CA VAL A 96 -6.38 8.45 2.26
C VAL A 96 -7.82 8.51 2.72
N TYR A 97 -8.48 7.36 2.72
CA TYR A 97 -9.84 7.18 3.22
C TYR A 97 -9.81 6.37 4.52
N LYS A 98 -10.73 6.68 5.42
CA LYS A 98 -11.20 5.71 6.41
C LYS A 98 -12.06 4.72 5.64
N ALA A 99 -11.92 3.43 5.91
CA ALA A 99 -12.68 2.38 5.24
C ALA A 99 -13.17 1.33 6.22
N LEU A 100 -14.25 0.64 5.86
CA LEU A 100 -14.71 -0.56 6.53
C LEU A 100 -14.24 -1.77 5.70
N ASP A 101 -13.41 -2.60 6.31
CA ASP A 101 -13.07 -3.96 5.85
C ASP A 101 -14.14 -4.90 6.41
N VAL A 102 -15.17 -5.15 5.60
CA VAL A 102 -16.37 -5.92 5.93
C VAL A 102 -16.03 -7.40 6.16
N GLU A 103 -15.00 -7.93 5.51
CA GLU A 103 -14.60 -9.34 5.66
C GLU A 103 -14.05 -9.59 7.06
N HIS A 104 -13.19 -8.68 7.54
CA HIS A 104 -12.54 -8.79 8.83
C HIS A 104 -13.27 -8.01 9.94
N ASP A 105 -14.42 -7.41 9.63
CA ASP A 105 -15.23 -6.55 10.51
C ASP A 105 -14.39 -5.49 11.26
N ARG A 106 -13.60 -4.72 10.51
CA ARG A 106 -12.68 -3.72 11.10
C ARG A 106 -12.62 -2.42 10.32
N ILE A 107 -12.28 -1.35 11.03
CA ILE A 107 -11.95 -0.06 10.41
C ILE A 107 -10.48 -0.08 9.96
N ALA A 108 -10.25 0.40 8.74
CA ALA A 108 -8.94 0.49 8.12
C ALA A 108 -8.67 1.89 7.56
N ALA A 109 -7.39 2.19 7.31
CA ALA A 109 -6.95 3.32 6.50
C ALA A 109 -6.62 2.82 5.09
N LEU A 110 -7.21 3.45 4.08
CA LEU A 110 -7.08 3.08 2.68
C LEU A 110 -6.40 4.21 1.89
N LYS A 111 -5.11 4.07 1.60
CA LYS A 111 -4.34 5.02 0.78
C LYS A 111 -4.50 4.64 -0.69
N CYS A 112 -5.37 5.32 -1.42
CA CYS A 112 -5.62 5.10 -2.83
C CYS A 112 -4.78 6.02 -3.71
N ILE A 113 -4.07 5.40 -4.64
CA ILE A 113 -3.10 6.03 -5.52
C ILE A 113 -3.60 5.82 -6.95
N SER A 114 -3.88 6.94 -7.63
CA SER A 114 -4.34 6.89 -9.02
C SER A 114 -3.23 6.36 -9.93
N VAL A 115 -3.48 5.17 -10.51
CA VAL A 115 -2.51 4.48 -11.37
C VAL A 115 -2.21 5.31 -12.63
N HIS A 116 -3.18 6.07 -13.13
CA HIS A 116 -3.04 6.92 -14.33
C HIS A 116 -2.28 8.24 -14.10
N ARG A 117 -2.18 8.70 -12.84
CA ARG A 117 -1.56 10.00 -12.51
C ARG A 117 -0.17 9.87 -11.93
N CYS A 118 0.25 8.66 -11.57
CA CYS A 118 1.55 8.42 -10.96
C CYS A 118 2.64 8.42 -12.04
N ARG A 119 3.40 9.52 -12.16
CA ARG A 119 4.60 9.56 -13.03
C ARG A 119 5.77 8.75 -12.46
N GLU A 120 5.67 8.31 -11.20
CA GLU A 120 6.75 7.69 -10.45
C GLU A 120 6.32 6.33 -9.87
N HIS A 121 5.88 5.39 -10.73
CA HIS A 121 5.43 4.05 -10.32
C HIS A 121 6.41 3.31 -9.37
N PHE A 122 7.72 3.60 -9.46
CA PHE A 122 8.75 3.07 -8.56
C PHE A 122 8.58 3.49 -7.10
N VAL A 123 8.01 4.67 -6.83
CA VAL A 123 7.73 5.19 -5.47
C VAL A 123 6.67 4.34 -4.79
N VAL A 124 5.60 4.01 -5.51
CA VAL A 124 4.49 3.19 -5.03
C VAL A 124 4.92 1.74 -4.79
N ALA A 125 5.64 1.14 -5.75
CA ALA A 125 6.17 -0.21 -5.61
C ALA A 125 7.11 -0.33 -4.39
N ARG A 126 7.96 0.67 -4.18
CA ARG A 126 8.84 0.73 -3.01
C ARG A 126 8.05 0.86 -1.72
N GLU A 127 7.05 1.72 -1.69
CA GLU A 127 6.21 1.90 -0.50
C GLU A 127 5.55 0.59 -0.08
N VAL A 128 4.94 -0.14 -1.02
CA VAL A 128 4.35 -1.46 -0.79
C VAL A 128 5.39 -2.46 -0.26
N GLN A 129 6.56 -2.53 -0.91
CA GLN A 129 7.65 -3.44 -0.52
C GLN A 129 8.12 -3.17 0.92
N LEU A 130 8.34 -1.90 1.27
CA LEU A 130 8.83 -1.54 2.60
C LEU A 130 7.76 -1.79 3.67
N LEU A 131 6.51 -1.42 3.40
CA LEU A 131 5.39 -1.64 4.33
C LEU A 131 5.15 -3.13 4.55
N SER A 132 5.08 -3.93 3.49
CA SER A 132 4.88 -5.39 3.61
C SER A 132 5.97 -6.07 4.44
N LYS A 133 7.21 -5.59 4.34
CA LYS A 133 8.35 -6.21 5.05
C LYS A 133 8.51 -5.76 6.50
N TYR A 134 8.17 -4.51 6.82
CA TYR A 134 8.55 -3.88 8.09
C TYR A 134 7.37 -3.52 9.01
N SER A 135 6.13 -3.67 8.54
CA SER A 135 4.90 -3.45 9.31
C SER A 135 4.72 -4.36 10.53
N CYS A 136 5.47 -5.46 10.65
CA CYS A 136 5.41 -6.32 11.83
C CYS A 136 6.03 -5.69 13.11
N SER A 137 6.54 -4.46 13.01
CA SER A 137 7.06 -3.69 14.14
C SER A 137 5.96 -2.85 14.77
N PRO A 138 5.81 -2.80 16.11
CA PRO A 138 4.78 -1.99 16.80
C PRO A 138 5.05 -0.47 16.77
N TYR A 139 5.93 -0.02 15.88
CA TYR A 139 6.38 1.37 15.73
C TYR A 139 6.28 1.84 14.27
N ILE A 140 5.73 1.00 13.39
CA ILE A 140 5.52 1.23 11.97
C ILE A 140 4.09 0.81 11.71
N VAL A 141 3.33 1.62 10.96
CA VAL A 141 1.94 1.33 10.64
C VAL A 141 1.79 -0.10 10.11
N ASN A 142 0.83 -0.86 10.66
CA ASN A 142 0.60 -2.20 10.20
C ASN A 142 -0.06 -2.19 8.82
N PHE A 143 0.62 -2.81 7.86
CA PHE A 143 0.12 -3.00 6.51
C PHE A 143 -0.66 -4.31 6.46
N LEU A 144 -1.91 -4.22 6.03
CA LEU A 144 -2.82 -5.36 6.03
C LEU A 144 -2.76 -6.09 4.69
N TYR A 145 -3.02 -5.36 3.60
CA TYR A 145 -2.99 -5.87 2.23
C TYR A 145 -3.09 -4.72 1.23
N ALA A 146 -2.91 -5.00 -0.06
CA ALA A 146 -3.19 -4.07 -1.15
C ALA A 146 -4.41 -4.54 -1.95
N ALA A 147 -5.19 -3.59 -2.47
CA ALA A 147 -6.36 -3.83 -3.29
C ALA A 147 -6.35 -2.89 -4.51
N LEU A 148 -6.95 -3.30 -5.62
CA LEU A 148 -7.29 -2.42 -6.73
C LEU A 148 -8.77 -2.07 -6.61
N LEU A 149 -9.10 -0.79 -6.44
CA LEU A 149 -10.47 -0.31 -6.26
C LEU A 149 -10.70 0.90 -7.19
N ASP A 150 -11.73 0.83 -8.03
CA ASP A 150 -12.10 1.87 -9.00
C ASP A 150 -10.92 2.32 -9.90
N GLY A 151 -10.04 1.39 -10.30
CA GLY A 151 -8.85 1.69 -11.11
C GLY A 151 -7.70 2.37 -10.33
N GLU A 152 -7.79 2.45 -9.00
CA GLU A 152 -6.74 2.96 -8.13
C GLU A 152 -6.09 1.82 -7.33
N LEU A 153 -4.76 1.86 -7.18
CA LEU A 153 -4.08 0.98 -6.24
C LEU A 153 -4.28 1.53 -4.83
N CYS A 154 -4.95 0.77 -3.99
CA CYS A 154 -5.27 1.14 -2.62
C CYS A 154 -4.49 0.27 -1.63
N LEU A 155 -3.74 0.90 -0.75
CA LEU A 155 -3.01 0.23 0.34
C LEU A 155 -3.88 0.24 1.59
N CYS A 156 -4.26 -0.95 2.07
CA CYS A 156 -5.05 -1.14 3.27
C CYS A 156 -4.12 -1.31 4.48
N MET A 157 -4.28 -0.46 5.47
CA MET A 157 -3.47 -0.38 6.67
C MET A 157 -4.36 -0.29 7.91
N GLU A 158 -3.81 -0.53 9.08
CA GLU A 158 -4.54 -0.24 10.31
C GLU A 158 -4.95 1.23 10.41
N PHE A 159 -6.09 1.48 11.06
CA PHE A 159 -6.58 2.84 11.25
C PHE A 159 -6.12 3.41 12.59
N MET A 160 -5.33 4.47 12.54
CA MET A 160 -4.85 5.22 13.70
C MET A 160 -5.82 6.37 14.01
N ASP A 161 -6.74 6.15 14.94
CA ASP A 161 -7.90 7.01 15.22
C ASP A 161 -7.59 8.37 15.87
N GLY A 162 -6.37 8.57 16.37
CA GLY A 162 -5.85 9.87 16.79
C GLY A 162 -5.29 10.70 15.61
N GLY A 163 -5.09 10.08 14.44
CA GLY A 163 -4.54 10.74 13.26
C GLY A 163 -3.07 11.14 13.45
N SER A 164 -2.65 12.16 12.73
CA SER A 164 -1.25 12.60 12.66
C SER A 164 -0.84 13.52 13.80
N LEU A 165 0.41 13.41 14.24
CA LEU A 165 0.96 14.13 15.39
C LEU A 165 0.98 15.66 15.17
N ASP A 166 1.06 16.13 13.92
CA ASP A 166 1.01 17.57 13.56
C ASP A 166 -0.29 18.28 13.95
N ARG A 167 -1.38 17.53 14.16
CA ARG A 167 -2.65 18.06 14.68
C ARG A 167 -2.53 18.55 16.13
N TYR A 168 -1.56 18.02 16.86
CA TYR A 168 -1.35 18.30 18.26
C TYR A 168 -0.26 19.37 18.43
N LYS A 169 -0.68 20.62 18.69
CA LYS A 169 0.23 21.78 18.78
C LYS A 169 1.31 21.62 19.85
N LYS A 170 0.89 21.55 21.12
CA LYS A 170 1.78 21.43 22.28
C LYS A 170 1.41 20.17 23.03
N LEU A 171 2.35 19.23 23.07
CA LEU A 171 2.22 18.01 23.84
C LEU A 171 2.91 18.20 25.20
N PRO A 172 2.30 17.74 26.30
CA PRO A 172 2.99 17.69 27.59
C PRO A 172 4.18 16.73 27.50
N THR A 173 5.23 16.99 28.27
CA THR A 173 6.45 16.16 28.29
C THR A 173 6.16 14.70 28.59
N SER A 174 5.14 14.42 29.42
CA SER A 174 4.69 13.07 29.74
C SER A 174 4.17 12.27 28.54
N VAL A 175 3.72 12.94 27.47
CA VAL A 175 3.29 12.31 26.21
C VAL A 175 4.42 12.37 25.17
N LEU A 176 5.13 13.50 25.11
CA LEU A 176 6.20 13.71 24.14
C LEU A 176 7.34 12.71 24.30
N VAL A 177 7.76 12.42 25.54
CA VAL A 177 8.88 11.49 25.79
C VAL A 177 8.57 10.08 25.29
N PRO A 178 7.43 9.43 25.67
CA PRO A 178 7.05 8.15 25.09
C PRO A 178 6.92 8.17 23.57
N ALA A 179 6.32 9.22 22.99
CA ALA A 179 6.19 9.33 21.54
C ALA A 179 7.55 9.36 20.83
N VAL A 180 8.51 10.14 21.35
CA VAL A 180 9.88 10.20 20.81
C VAL A 180 10.59 8.85 20.94
N VAL A 181 10.40 8.13 22.05
CA VAL A 181 10.95 6.77 22.20
C VAL A 181 10.40 5.83 21.12
N SER A 182 9.09 5.81 20.90
CA SER A 182 8.47 4.99 19.85
C SER A 182 9.00 5.34 18.45
N ILE A 183 9.13 6.63 18.13
CA ILE A 183 9.72 7.09 16.85
C ILE A 183 11.17 6.59 16.70
N ILE A 184 11.99 6.71 17.76
CA ILE A 184 13.37 6.23 17.74
C ILE A 184 13.42 4.70 17.56
N CYS A 185 12.54 3.96 18.22
CA CYS A 185 12.46 2.50 18.06
C CYS A 185 12.06 2.10 16.63
N GLY A 186 11.09 2.77 16.03
CA GLY A 186 10.73 2.57 14.62
C GLY A 186 11.88 2.90 13.66
N LEU A 187 12.58 4.02 13.90
CA LEU A 187 13.76 4.39 13.11
C LEU A 187 14.92 3.40 13.28
N HIS A 188 15.14 2.90 14.49
CA HIS A 188 16.14 1.87 14.75
C HIS A 188 15.82 0.58 13.99
N ARG A 189 14.54 0.17 13.97
CA ARG A 189 14.08 -0.99 13.19
C ARG A 189 14.39 -0.82 11.70
N LEU A 190 14.11 0.34 11.12
CA LEU A 190 14.41 0.64 9.72
C LEU A 190 15.93 0.63 9.47
N TRP A 191 16.70 1.30 10.32
CA TRP A 191 18.16 1.39 10.20
C TRP A 191 18.85 0.02 10.29
N ALA A 192 18.39 -0.86 11.19
CA ALA A 192 18.90 -2.21 11.32
C ALA A 192 18.78 -3.01 10.00
N HIS A 193 17.80 -2.67 9.17
CA HIS A 193 17.57 -3.25 7.85
C HIS A 193 18.08 -2.36 6.70
N LYS A 194 18.95 -1.39 7.00
CA LYS A 194 19.52 -0.44 6.03
C LYS A 194 18.46 0.38 5.27
N VAL A 195 17.33 0.65 5.90
CA VAL A 195 16.28 1.52 5.35
C VAL A 195 16.38 2.90 5.98
N MET A 196 16.40 3.94 5.15
CA MET A 196 16.30 5.33 5.57
C MET A 196 14.93 5.89 5.19
N HIS A 197 14.15 6.37 6.18
CA HIS A 197 12.82 6.93 5.95
C HIS A 197 12.84 8.22 5.11
N ARG A 198 13.83 9.09 5.38
CA ARG A 198 14.10 10.38 4.71
C ARG A 198 13.03 11.47 4.83
N ASP A 199 11.84 11.19 5.37
CA ASP A 199 10.77 12.18 5.57
C ASP A 199 10.11 12.07 6.95
N ILE A 200 10.93 12.15 8.01
CA ILE A 200 10.41 12.15 9.38
C ILE A 200 9.96 13.56 9.74
N LYS A 201 8.66 13.70 9.99
CA LYS A 201 7.98 14.93 10.39
C LYS A 201 6.68 14.58 11.12
N PRO A 202 6.10 15.48 11.93
CA PRO A 202 4.90 15.16 12.72
C PRO A 202 3.68 14.69 11.90
N SER A 203 3.54 15.11 10.63
CA SER A 203 2.47 14.63 9.75
C SER A 203 2.63 13.18 9.27
N ASN A 204 3.82 12.60 9.42
CA ASN A 204 4.14 11.20 9.11
C ASN A 204 4.26 10.32 10.36
N ILE A 205 3.83 10.83 11.52
CA ILE A 205 3.73 10.07 12.76
C ILE A 205 2.26 9.97 13.13
N LEU A 206 1.73 8.75 13.18
CA LEU A 206 0.34 8.49 13.52
C LEU A 206 0.22 8.07 14.99
N VAL A 207 -0.91 8.41 15.59
CA VAL A 207 -1.25 8.05 16.96
C VAL A 207 -2.66 7.51 17.07
N ASN A 208 -2.93 6.69 18.07
CA ASN A 208 -4.27 6.16 18.35
C ASN A 208 -4.68 6.37 19.82
N THR A 209 -5.94 6.09 20.13
CA THR A 209 -6.53 6.26 21.47
C THR A 209 -5.98 5.28 22.51
N ARG A 210 -5.28 4.23 22.10
CA ARG A 210 -4.54 3.31 23.00
C ARG A 210 -3.19 3.89 23.44
N GLY A 211 -2.72 4.95 22.78
CA GLY A 211 -1.43 5.58 23.05
C GLY A 211 -0.29 5.05 22.19
N ASP A 212 -0.58 4.24 21.17
CA ASP A 212 0.43 3.78 20.22
C ASP A 212 0.89 4.94 19.33
N VAL A 213 2.17 4.93 18.95
CA VAL A 213 2.81 5.97 18.13
C VAL A 213 3.64 5.29 17.05
N GLU A 214 3.28 5.49 15.80
CA GLU A 214 3.79 4.71 14.68
C GLU A 214 4.21 5.58 13.49
N ILE A 215 5.26 5.15 12.80
CA ILE A 215 5.77 5.81 11.60
C ILE A 215 4.93 5.39 10.38
N TYR A 216 4.57 6.38 9.57
CA TYR A 216 3.78 6.26 8.34
C TYR A 216 4.50 6.97 7.15
N ASP A 217 4.04 6.67 5.92
CA ASP A 217 4.44 7.27 4.63
C ASP A 217 5.88 6.99 4.17
N PHE A 218 6.06 5.84 3.52
CA PHE A 218 7.37 5.39 3.04
C PHE A 218 7.67 5.83 1.59
N GLY A 219 6.84 6.67 0.98
CA GLY A 219 6.96 7.02 -0.45
C GLY A 219 8.36 7.50 -0.85
N VAL A 220 9.03 8.29 -0.01
CA VAL A 220 10.39 8.76 -0.28
C VAL A 220 11.47 8.00 0.48
N SER A 221 11.20 6.82 1.02
CA SER A 221 12.21 6.01 1.70
C SER A 221 13.26 5.45 0.74
N LYS A 222 14.44 5.05 1.24
CA LYS A 222 15.51 4.43 0.45
C LYS A 222 16.19 3.29 1.19
N GLN A 223 16.29 2.15 0.51
CA GLN A 223 17.18 1.05 0.88
C GLN A 223 18.63 1.46 0.53
N MET A 224 19.52 1.37 1.52
CA MET A 224 20.96 1.63 1.39
C MET A 224 21.73 0.35 1.09
#